data_AF-A0A920UHB8-F1
#
_entry.id   AF-A0A920UHB8-F1
#
_cell.length_a   1.000
_cell.length_b   1.000
_cell.length_c   1.000
_cell.angle_alpha   90.00
_cell.angle_beta   90.00
_cell.angle_gamma   90.00
#
_symmetry.space_group_name_H-M   'P 1'
#
loop_
_entity.id
_entity.type
_entity.pdbx_description
1 polymer ?
#
loop_
_entity_poly.entity_id
_entity_poly.type
_entity_poly.pdbx_seq_one_letter_code
_entity_poly.pdbx_strand_id
1 'polypeptide(L)'
;MDEVNGFATVGAGNLAPQTPNEQVSTMVSETDRLARAFVKRGMPVLAFLDTHEPGKPEPPYPPHCELGTGEEDLVPELKWLEEDPHATLVRKDCINGFIGAYQKDNSNAVIDWVRGKKFREYFGCRHLYGYLCNGFCFDASLCPEPRDDPKFERSYSL
;
A
#
# COMPACT_ATOMS: atom_id res chain seq x y z
N MET A 1 0.10 0.13 -0.83
CA MET A 1 -0.78 -1.01 -0.51
C MET A 1 -2.18 -0.46 -0.41
N ASP A 2 -3.17 -1.22 -0.89
CA ASP A 2 -4.56 -0.79 -1.01
C ASP A 2 -5.30 -1.06 0.30
N GLU A 3 -4.94 -0.36 1.38
CA GLU A 3 -5.62 -0.50 2.66
C GLU A 3 -6.92 0.31 2.68
N VAL A 4 -7.81 -0.06 1.76
CA VAL A 4 -9.14 0.50 1.56
C VAL A 4 -10.20 -0.39 2.21
N ASN A 5 -11.38 0.17 2.42
CA ASN A 5 -12.48 -0.52 3.10
C ASN A 5 -12.84 -1.86 2.44
N GLY A 6 -12.87 -1.92 1.11
CA GLY A 6 -13.19 -3.10 0.32
C GLY A 6 -12.28 -4.31 0.55
N PHE A 7 -11.12 -4.11 1.21
CA PHE A 7 -10.19 -5.19 1.57
C PHE A 7 -9.98 -5.37 3.06
N ALA A 8 -10.10 -4.31 3.86
CA ALA A 8 -9.66 -4.33 5.25
C ALA A 8 -10.76 -4.06 6.29
N THR A 9 -11.92 -3.51 5.89
CA THR A 9 -13.01 -3.18 6.82
C THR A 9 -14.03 -4.31 6.87
N VAL A 10 -14.34 -4.81 8.07
CA VAL A 10 -15.22 -5.98 8.23
C VAL A 10 -16.58 -5.75 7.60
N GLY A 11 -16.95 -6.60 6.64
CA GLY A 11 -18.23 -6.56 5.94
C GLY A 11 -18.41 -5.38 4.98
N ALA A 12 -17.36 -4.62 4.66
CA ALA A 12 -17.48 -3.47 3.77
C ALA A 12 -17.66 -3.82 2.29
N GLY A 13 -17.17 -4.99 1.86
CA GLY A 13 -17.25 -5.42 0.46
C GLY A 13 -17.02 -6.92 0.28
N ASN A 14 -17.11 -7.38 -0.97
CA ASN A 14 -16.99 -8.80 -1.31
C ASN A 14 -15.62 -9.41 -0.99
N LEU A 15 -14.57 -8.60 -0.99
CA LEU A 15 -13.18 -9.00 -0.71
C LEU A 15 -12.70 -8.58 0.68
N ALA A 16 -13.57 -7.96 1.46
CA ALA A 16 -13.28 -7.57 2.82
C ALA A 16 -13.47 -8.77 3.78
N PRO A 17 -12.79 -8.79 4.94
CA PRO A 17 -13.02 -9.83 5.94
C PRO A 17 -14.49 -9.82 6.37
N GLN A 18 -15.15 -10.98 6.38
CA GLN A 18 -16.57 -11.09 6.76
C GLN A 18 -16.76 -11.10 8.29
N THR A 19 -15.69 -11.35 9.03
CA THR A 19 -15.63 -11.32 10.50
C THR A 19 -14.29 -10.72 10.92
N PRO A 20 -14.13 -10.28 12.19
CA PRO A 20 -12.86 -9.72 12.65
C PRO A 20 -11.66 -10.62 12.32
N ASN A 21 -10.61 -10.02 11.76
CA ASN A 21 -9.38 -10.71 11.37
C ASN A 21 -8.17 -10.00 12.01
N GLU A 22 -7.47 -10.70 12.91
CA GLU A 22 -6.32 -10.16 13.63
C GLU A 22 -5.14 -9.82 12.71
N GLN A 23 -4.95 -10.56 11.61
CA GLN A 23 -3.86 -10.29 10.66
C GLN A 23 -4.10 -8.98 9.91
N VAL A 24 -5.33 -8.77 9.44
CA VAL A 24 -5.73 -7.53 8.74
C VAL A 24 -5.62 -6.33 9.67
N SER A 25 -6.14 -6.43 10.90
CA SER A 25 -6.04 -5.34 11.88
C SER A 25 -4.60 -5.05 12.29
N THR A 26 -3.76 -6.09 12.44
CA THR A 26 -2.32 -5.91 12.72
C THR A 26 -1.64 -5.19 11.55
N MET A 27 -1.89 -5.61 10.30
CA MET A 27 -1.36 -4.96 9.11
C MET A 27 -1.70 -3.47 9.08
N VAL A 28 -2.97 -3.11 9.24
CA VAL A 28 -3.43 -1.71 9.25
C VAL A 28 -2.76 -0.91 10.37
N SER A 29 -2.65 -1.49 11.57
CA SER A 29 -2.02 -0.81 12.71
C SER A 29 -0.52 -0.57 12.50
N GLU A 30 0.19 -1.50 11.86
CA GLU A 30 1.61 -1.34 11.55
C GLU A 30 1.82 -0.33 10.42
N THR A 31 0.96 -0.32 9.41
CA THR A 31 0.97 0.68 8.35
C THR A 31 0.72 2.08 8.91
N ASP A 32 -0.28 2.27 9.79
CA ASP A 32 -0.53 3.55 10.46
C ASP A 32 0.68 4.01 11.27
N ARG A 33 1.24 3.12 12.11
CA ARG A 33 2.41 3.39 12.94
C ARG A 33 3.60 3.85 12.10
N LEU A 34 3.87 3.16 10.98
CA LEU A 34 4.96 3.50 10.06
C LEU A 34 4.71 4.82 9.33
N ALA A 35 3.51 5.01 8.77
CA ALA A 35 3.14 6.23 8.06
C ALA A 35 3.29 7.46 8.95
N ARG A 36 2.79 7.42 10.19
CA ARG A 36 2.99 8.49 11.18
C ARG A 36 4.45 8.75 11.48
N ALA A 37 5.26 7.69 11.58
CA ALA A 37 6.69 7.81 11.85
C ALA A 37 7.44 8.47 10.67
N PHE A 38 7.02 8.23 9.43
CA PHE A 38 7.58 8.87 8.23
C PHE A 38 7.17 10.34 8.17
N VAL A 39 5.86 10.62 8.31
CA VAL A 39 5.32 11.98 8.30
C VAL A 39 5.97 12.84 9.40
N LYS A 40 6.15 12.32 10.62
CA LYS A 40 6.83 13.04 11.71
C LYS A 40 8.26 13.45 11.37
N ARG A 41 8.92 12.73 10.46
CA ARG A 41 10.27 13.03 9.97
C ARG A 41 10.28 13.89 8.69
N GLY A 42 9.11 14.37 8.25
CA GLY A 42 8.95 15.07 6.98
C GLY A 42 9.20 14.19 5.76
N MET A 43 9.14 12.85 5.93
CA MET A 43 9.36 11.91 4.84
C MET A 43 8.06 11.72 4.05
N PRO A 44 8.12 11.60 2.72
CA PRO A 44 6.95 11.42 1.90
C PRO A 44 6.35 10.02 2.08
N VAL A 45 5.03 9.92 1.99
CA VAL A 45 4.26 8.67 1.98
C VAL A 45 3.49 8.58 0.66
N LEU A 46 3.45 7.40 0.06
CA LEU A 46 2.65 7.10 -1.12
C LEU A 46 1.70 5.96 -0.78
N ALA A 47 0.40 6.19 -0.94
CA ALA A 47 -0.62 5.17 -0.75
C ALA A 47 -1.37 4.93 -2.07
N PHE A 48 -1.65 3.67 -2.35
CA PHE A 48 -2.48 3.27 -3.46
C PHE A 48 -3.88 2.99 -2.93
N LEU A 49 -4.88 3.31 -3.75
CA LEU A 49 -6.27 3.03 -3.46
C LEU A 49 -6.84 2.33 -4.68
N ASP A 50 -7.30 1.11 -4.49
CA ASP A 50 -8.00 0.41 -5.55
C ASP A 50 -9.35 1.10 -5.79
N THR A 51 -9.67 1.37 -7.04
CA THR A 51 -10.84 2.15 -7.43
C THR A 51 -11.27 1.73 -8.82
N HIS A 52 -12.36 0.99 -8.90
CA HIS A 52 -12.91 0.46 -10.15
C HIS A 52 -14.07 1.31 -10.66
N GLU A 53 -14.22 1.33 -11.98
CA GLU A 53 -15.43 1.85 -12.62
C GLU A 53 -16.62 0.93 -12.29
N PRO A 54 -17.74 1.46 -11.76
CA PRO A 54 -18.88 0.64 -11.35
C PRO A 54 -19.40 -0.25 -12.48
N GLY A 55 -19.59 -1.54 -12.18
CA GLY A 55 -20.14 -2.53 -13.11
C GLY A 55 -19.17 -3.01 -14.19
N LYS A 56 -17.91 -2.55 -14.22
CA LYS A 56 -16.86 -3.09 -15.11
C LYS A 56 -16.37 -4.43 -14.52
N PRO A 57 -16.59 -5.58 -15.18
CA PRO A 57 -16.14 -6.86 -14.63
C PRO A 57 -14.61 -7.01 -14.69
N GLU A 58 -14.03 -7.56 -13.63
CA GLU A 58 -12.62 -7.97 -13.59
C GLU A 58 -12.48 -9.43 -13.14
N PRO A 59 -12.73 -10.41 -14.02
CA PRO A 59 -12.52 -11.81 -13.66
C PRO A 59 -11.03 -12.07 -13.32
N PRO A 60 -10.72 -12.85 -12.28
CA PRO A 60 -11.62 -13.74 -11.52
C PRO A 60 -12.29 -13.09 -10.29
N TYR A 61 -12.10 -11.80 -10.05
CA TYR A 61 -12.55 -11.13 -8.84
C TYR A 61 -14.04 -10.75 -8.91
N PRO A 62 -14.77 -10.83 -7.78
CA PRO A 62 -16.11 -10.24 -7.70
C PRO A 62 -16.02 -8.70 -7.81
N PRO A 63 -17.14 -7.99 -8.02
CA PRO A 63 -17.15 -6.54 -7.88
C PRO A 63 -16.58 -6.10 -6.52
N HIS A 64 -15.67 -5.14 -6.52
CA HIS A 64 -15.00 -4.63 -5.33
C HIS A 64 -14.47 -3.22 -5.59
N CYS A 65 -14.33 -2.44 -4.52
CA CYS A 65 -13.68 -1.12 -4.56
C CYS A 65 -14.23 -0.20 -5.68
N GLU A 66 -15.53 -0.29 -5.96
CA GLU A 66 -16.17 0.48 -7.03
C GLU A 66 -16.35 1.94 -6.60
N LEU A 67 -16.07 2.87 -7.51
CA LEU A 67 -16.17 4.30 -7.24
C LEU A 67 -17.59 4.70 -6.77
N GLY A 68 -17.66 5.39 -5.64
CA GLY A 68 -18.88 5.87 -5.01
C GLY A 68 -19.51 4.90 -4.02
N THR A 69 -18.92 3.72 -3.78
CA THR A 69 -19.44 2.74 -2.81
C THR A 69 -18.92 2.97 -1.39
N GLY A 70 -17.79 3.67 -1.25
CA GLY A 70 -17.03 3.79 -0.01
C GLY A 70 -16.08 2.61 0.22
N GLU A 71 -16.15 1.55 -0.58
CA GLU A 71 -15.17 0.45 -0.56
C GLU A 71 -13.78 0.93 -0.99
N GLU A 72 -13.73 1.89 -1.92
CA GLU A 72 -12.52 2.47 -2.51
C GLU A 72 -11.81 3.49 -1.61
N ASP A 73 -12.39 3.82 -0.46
CA ASP A 73 -11.83 4.78 0.49
C ASP A 73 -10.91 4.09 1.49
N LEU A 74 -9.92 4.82 2.00
CA LEU A 74 -9.03 4.31 3.04
C LEU A 74 -9.83 3.83 4.27
N VAL A 75 -9.28 2.82 4.93
CA VAL A 75 -9.80 2.42 6.24
C VAL A 75 -9.76 3.59 7.24
N PRO A 76 -10.68 3.63 8.23
CA PRO A 76 -10.78 4.75 9.17
C PRO A 76 -9.47 5.15 9.84
N GLU A 77 -8.62 4.17 10.16
CA GLU A 77 -7.33 4.33 10.82
C GLU A 77 -6.32 5.12 9.97
N LEU A 78 -6.43 5.02 8.64
CA LEU A 78 -5.53 5.65 7.68
C LEU A 78 -6.11 6.90 7.01
N LYS A 79 -7.38 7.21 7.27
CA LYS A 79 -8.09 8.32 6.64
C LYS A 79 -7.39 9.68 6.82
N TRP A 80 -6.65 9.86 7.91
CA TRP A 80 -5.85 11.07 8.15
C TRP A 80 -4.81 11.36 7.06
N LEU A 81 -4.40 10.35 6.27
CA LEU A 81 -3.50 10.53 5.13
C LEU A 81 -4.12 11.36 4.00
N GLU A 82 -5.44 11.45 3.90
CA GLU A 82 -6.13 12.28 2.89
C GLU A 82 -5.84 13.78 3.07
N GLU A 83 -5.56 14.19 4.31
CA GLU A 83 -5.33 15.59 4.68
C GLU A 83 -3.84 15.90 4.90
N ASP A 84 -2.96 14.89 4.91
CA ASP A 84 -1.53 15.09 5.22
C ASP A 84 -0.73 15.55 3.98
N PRO A 85 0.00 16.68 4.06
CA PRO A 85 0.75 17.21 2.92
C PRO A 85 1.97 16.35 2.50
N HIS A 86 2.40 15.41 3.32
CA HIS A 86 3.46 14.45 2.99
C HIS A 86 2.93 13.20 2.30
N ALA A 87 1.61 12.96 2.37
CA ALA A 87 0.97 11.85 1.71
C ALA A 87 0.66 12.18 0.24
N THR A 88 0.71 11.15 -0.60
CA THR A 88 0.25 11.21 -1.99
C THR A 88 -0.60 9.97 -2.20
N LEU A 89 -1.86 10.18 -2.58
CA LEU A 89 -2.83 9.12 -2.81
C LEU A 89 -2.96 8.89 -4.32
N VAL A 90 -2.86 7.63 -4.73
CA VAL A 90 -2.97 7.24 -6.13
C VAL A 90 -4.11 6.23 -6.25
N ARG A 91 -5.21 6.67 -6.87
CA ARG A 91 -6.34 5.80 -7.23
C ARG A 91 -5.99 5.02 -8.50
N LYS A 92 -6.22 3.72 -8.51
CA LYS A 92 -5.87 2.80 -9.60
C LYS A 92 -6.96 1.76 -9.82
N ASP A 93 -7.10 1.26 -11.05
CA ASP A 93 -8.00 0.15 -11.41
C ASP A 93 -7.20 -1.11 -11.81
N CYS A 94 -5.97 -1.22 -11.30
CA CYS A 94 -5.04 -2.27 -11.64
C CYS A 94 -4.35 -2.79 -10.39
N ILE A 95 -4.27 -4.12 -10.27
CA ILE A 95 -3.49 -4.84 -9.28
C ILE A 95 -2.06 -4.28 -9.08
N ASN A 96 -1.35 -4.00 -10.17
CA ASN A 96 0.01 -3.49 -10.09
C ASN A 96 -0.01 -1.98 -9.88
N GLY A 97 0.37 -1.52 -8.68
CA GLY A 97 0.37 -0.09 -8.34
C GLY A 97 1.21 0.81 -9.25
N PHE A 98 2.31 0.30 -9.82
CA PHE A 98 3.11 1.07 -10.77
C PHE A 98 2.41 1.21 -12.12
N ILE A 99 1.84 0.13 -12.65
CA ILE A 99 1.08 0.17 -13.92
C ILE A 99 -0.22 0.96 -13.75
N GLY A 100 -0.92 0.78 -12.64
CA GLY A 100 -2.15 1.52 -12.30
C GLY A 100 -1.91 3.01 -12.03
N ALA A 101 -0.66 3.44 -11.85
CA ALA A 101 -0.32 4.84 -11.65
C ALA A 101 -0.09 5.62 -12.96
N TYR A 102 -0.23 4.98 -14.13
CA TYR A 102 -0.18 5.69 -15.41
C TYR A 102 -1.42 6.58 -15.58
N GLN A 103 -1.17 7.82 -15.96
CA GLN A 103 -2.20 8.83 -16.19
C GLN A 103 -2.52 8.95 -17.68
N LYS A 104 -3.61 9.64 -18.02
CA LYS A 104 -4.07 9.82 -19.41
C LYS A 104 -3.05 10.54 -20.31
N ASP A 105 -2.14 11.31 -19.73
CA ASP A 105 -1.07 12.02 -20.42
C ASP A 105 0.23 11.20 -20.56
N ASN A 106 0.20 9.91 -20.21
CA ASN A 106 1.35 8.99 -20.14
C ASN A 106 2.39 9.33 -19.06
N SER A 107 2.11 10.28 -18.17
CA SER A 107 2.89 10.43 -16.94
C SER A 107 2.59 9.29 -15.97
N ASN A 108 3.40 9.15 -14.92
CA ASN A 108 3.20 8.11 -13.91
C ASN A 108 3.36 8.72 -12.51
N ALA A 109 2.31 8.63 -11.70
CA ALA A 109 2.28 9.29 -10.40
C ALA A 109 3.41 8.82 -9.46
N VAL A 110 3.85 7.57 -9.57
CA VAL A 110 5.01 7.07 -8.80
C VAL A 110 6.29 7.74 -9.26
N ILE A 111 6.51 7.83 -10.58
CA ILE A 111 7.69 8.49 -11.15
C ILE A 111 7.72 9.96 -10.73
N ASP A 112 6.58 10.65 -10.82
CA ASP A 112 6.47 12.07 -10.46
C ASP A 112 6.68 12.29 -8.96
N TRP A 113 6.16 11.39 -8.12
CA TRP A 113 6.40 11.39 -6.68
C TRP A 113 7.89 11.21 -6.37
N VAL A 114 8.58 10.25 -6.99
CA VAL A 114 10.02 10.03 -6.83
C VAL A 114 10.83 11.25 -7.27
N ARG A 115 10.48 11.85 -8.41
CA ARG A 115 11.18 13.04 -8.94
C ARG A 115 10.95 14.28 -8.08
N GLY A 116 9.71 14.53 -7.68
CA GLY A 116 9.30 15.74 -6.97
C GLY A 116 9.86 15.83 -5.55
N LYS A 117 10.09 14.69 -4.90
CA LYS A 117 10.53 14.65 -3.51
C LYS A 117 12.05 14.73 -3.32
N LYS A 118 12.83 14.95 -4.39
CA LYS A 118 14.30 15.05 -4.39
C LYS A 118 14.90 14.13 -3.33
N PHE A 119 14.81 12.81 -3.54
CA PHE A 119 15.49 11.80 -2.72
C PHE A 119 17.02 11.98 -2.87
N ARG A 120 17.52 13.08 -2.31
CA ARG A 120 18.90 13.53 -2.33
C ARG A 120 19.46 13.03 -1.01
N GLU A 121 20.15 11.90 -1.08
CA GLU A 121 20.83 11.26 0.05
C GLU A 121 19.94 10.87 1.25
N TYR A 122 19.07 9.86 1.04
CA TYR A 122 18.75 8.91 2.11
C TYR A 122 19.59 7.62 2.00
N PHE A 123 20.68 7.64 1.20
CA PHE A 123 21.59 6.51 1.01
C PHE A 123 22.72 6.41 2.05
N GLY A 124 22.72 7.26 3.09
CA GLY A 124 23.56 7.09 4.28
C GLY A 124 22.98 6.12 5.31
N CYS A 125 21.69 5.78 5.20
CA CYS A 125 21.03 4.77 5.99
C CYS A 125 20.42 3.75 5.03
N ARG A 126 20.93 2.52 5.07
CA ARG A 126 20.66 1.40 4.15
C ARG A 126 19.23 0.83 4.29
N HIS A 127 18.22 1.68 4.40
CA HIS A 127 16.87 1.32 4.78
C HIS A 127 15.84 2.14 4.01
N LEU A 128 15.73 1.85 2.71
CA LEU A 128 14.43 1.95 2.05
C LEU A 128 13.62 0.76 2.60
N TYR A 129 12.90 0.96 3.71
CA TYR A 129 11.96 -0.04 4.18
C TYR A 129 10.76 -0.05 3.22
N GLY A 130 10.90 -0.79 2.13
CA GLY A 130 9.75 -1.29 1.38
C GLY A 130 9.13 -2.40 2.21
N TYR A 131 8.15 -2.07 3.05
CA TYR A 131 7.23 -3.09 3.55
C TYR A 131 6.28 -3.45 2.41
N LEU A 132 6.79 -4.28 1.50
CA LEU A 132 5.99 -5.24 0.78
C LEU A 132 5.87 -6.45 1.71
N CYS A 133 4.74 -6.60 2.40
CA CYS A 133 4.43 -7.86 3.07
C CYS A 133 2.93 -8.13 3.11
N ASN A 134 2.59 -9.22 2.42
CA ASN A 134 1.47 -10.14 2.56
C ASN A 134 0.04 -9.66 2.32
N GLY A 135 -0.39 -9.80 1.06
CA GLY A 135 -1.78 -10.06 0.72
C GLY A 135 -2.16 -9.55 -0.67
N PHE A 136 -1.68 -10.20 -1.74
CA PHE A 136 -1.99 -9.89 -3.15
C PHE A 136 -1.70 -8.43 -3.54
N CYS A 137 -0.52 -8.06 -4.03
CA CYS A 137 0.02 -8.48 -5.32
C CYS A 137 1.56 -8.40 -5.31
N PHE A 138 2.23 -9.53 -5.50
CA PHE A 138 3.68 -9.61 -5.55
C PHE A 138 4.15 -10.05 -6.93
N ASP A 139 5.22 -9.42 -7.41
CA ASP A 139 6.38 -10.17 -7.86
C ASP A 139 7.55 -9.79 -6.93
N ALA A 140 8.05 -10.79 -6.19
CA ALA A 140 9.12 -10.67 -5.19
C ALA A 140 10.52 -10.87 -5.78
N SER A 141 10.67 -10.94 -7.11
CA SER A 141 11.95 -11.26 -7.77
C SER A 141 13.02 -10.14 -7.75
N LEU A 142 12.74 -8.98 -7.14
CA LEU A 142 13.66 -7.83 -7.11
C LEU A 142 14.17 -7.44 -5.71
N CYS A 143 13.92 -8.24 -4.67
CA CYS A 143 14.42 -7.95 -3.32
C CYS A 143 15.65 -8.81 -2.98
N PRO A 144 16.88 -8.27 -2.93
CA PRO A 144 18.00 -8.99 -2.35
C PRO A 144 17.81 -9.09 -0.82
N GLU A 145 17.86 -10.31 -0.29
CA GLU A 145 17.71 -10.58 1.15
C GLU A 145 18.75 -9.80 2.00
N PRO A 146 18.38 -9.27 3.18
CA PRO A 146 19.33 -8.63 4.08
C PRO A 146 20.22 -9.70 4.74
N ARG A 147 21.52 -9.67 4.45
CA ARG A 147 22.51 -10.62 4.98
C ARG A 147 23.02 -10.35 6.40
N ASP A 148 22.51 -9.32 7.08
CA ASP A 148 23.13 -8.82 8.33
C ASP A 148 22.12 -8.64 9.49
N ASP A 149 21.22 -9.62 9.73
CA ASP A 149 20.49 -9.72 11.01
C ASP A 149 21.13 -10.79 11.92
N PRO A 150 21.90 -10.39 12.96
CA PRO A 150 22.49 -11.34 13.91
C PRO A 150 21.47 -12.06 14.82
N LYS A 151 20.16 -11.79 14.70
CA LYS A 151 19.12 -12.54 15.42
C LYS A 151 18.55 -13.74 14.64
N PHE A 152 18.98 -13.98 13.40
CA PHE A 152 18.48 -15.10 12.58
C PHE A 152 19.41 -16.33 12.52
N GLU A 153 20.57 -16.32 13.21
CA GLU A 153 21.53 -17.44 13.19
C GLU A 153 21.21 -18.64 14.09
N ARG A 154 19.96 -18.80 14.58
CA ARG A 154 19.58 -19.97 15.38
C ARG A 154 18.27 -20.61 14.96
N SER A 155 18.23 -21.14 13.75
CA SER A 155 17.38 -22.30 13.47
C SER A 155 17.57 -22.74 12.03
N TYR A 156 18.69 -23.38 11.66
CA TYR A 156 18.75 -24.41 10.62
C TYR A 156 20.10 -25.11 10.76
N SER A 157 20.16 -26.07 11.69
CA SER A 157 21.13 -27.15 11.67
C SER A 157 20.33 -28.42 11.47
N LEU A 158 20.75 -29.19 10.45
CA LEU A 158 20.20 -30.44 9.89
C LEU A 158 19.17 -30.25 8.77
#